data_AF-A0A4Y1ZCX0-F1
#
_entry.id   AF-A0A4Y1ZCX0-F1
#
_cell.length_a   1.000
_cell.length_b   1.000
_cell.length_c   1.000
_cell.angle_alpha   90.00
_cell.angle_beta   90.00
_cell.angle_gamma   90.00
#
_symmetry.space_group_name_H-M   'P 1'
#
loop_
_entity.id
_entity.type
_entity.pdbx_description
1 polymer ?
#
loop_
_entity_poly.entity_id
_entity_poly.type
_entity_poly.pdbx_seq_one_letter_code
_entity_poly.pdbx_strand_id
1 'polypeptide(L)' 'MSASDQRWDSYLRGETLPLTGTLKGWTVVTIDGYPLGWGKAAGGQLKNSYPKGLRRRGLR' A
#
# COMPACT_ATOMS: atom_id res chain seq x y z
N MET A 1 -5.29 -6.40 -3.06
CA MET A 1 -6.53 -5.59 -2.95
C MET A 1 -7.22 -5.56 -4.30
N SER A 2 -8.50 -5.22 -4.38
CA SER A 2 -9.21 -5.06 -5.65
C SER A 2 -8.93 -3.68 -6.27
N ALA A 3 -8.94 -3.52 -7.60
CA ALA A 3 -8.89 -2.19 -8.22
C ALA A 3 -10.11 -1.32 -7.89
N SER A 4 -11.24 -1.95 -7.54
CA SER A 4 -12.45 -1.26 -7.08
C SER A 4 -12.33 -0.72 -5.64
N ASP A 5 -11.26 -1.03 -4.93
CA ASP A 5 -11.01 -0.59 -3.55
C ASP A 5 -10.14 0.67 -3.54
N GLN A 6 -10.56 1.74 -2.87
CA GLN A 6 -9.81 3.01 -2.87
C GLN A 6 -8.46 2.96 -2.11
N ARG A 7 -8.19 1.87 -1.37
CA ARG A 7 -6.94 1.69 -0.60
C ARG A 7 -5.67 1.75 -1.45
N TRP A 8 -5.73 1.40 -2.73
CA TRP A 8 -4.56 1.50 -3.59
C TRP A 8 -4.13 2.94 -3.85
N ASP A 9 -5.07 3.88 -3.87
CA ASP A 9 -4.75 5.28 -4.08
C ASP A 9 -4.04 5.87 -2.86
N SER A 10 -4.47 5.49 -1.65
CA SER A 10 -3.74 5.76 -0.41
C SER A 10 -2.32 5.19 -0.44
N TYR A 11 -2.14 3.97 -0.97
CA TYR A 11 -0.80 3.40 -1.17
C TYR A 11 0.05 4.27 -2.12
N LEU A 12 -0.49 4.67 -3.27
CA LEU A 12 0.25 5.50 -4.23
C LEU A 12 0.52 6.93 -3.71
N ARG A 13 -0.28 7.44 -2.77
CA ARG A 13 0.01 8.69 -2.04
C ARG A 13 1.11 8.53 -0.98
N GLY A 14 1.54 7.30 -0.70
CA GLY A 14 2.55 7.00 0.32
C GLY A 14 1.99 6.88 1.73
N GLU A 15 0.68 6.68 1.89
CA GLU A 15 0.02 6.55 3.18
C GLU A 15 0.20 5.17 3.77
N THR A 16 0.16 5.09 5.10
CA THR A 16 0.13 3.82 5.85
C THR A 16 -1.27 3.21 5.73
N LEU A 17 -1.35 1.93 5.41
CA LEU A 17 -2.63 1.24 5.30
C LEU A 17 -2.92 0.43 6.58
N PRO A 18 -4.16 0.42 7.09
CA PRO A 18 -4.55 -0.53 8.13
C PRO A 18 -4.52 -1.95 7.55
N LEU A 19 -3.96 -2.89 8.31
CA LEU A 19 -3.98 -4.32 8.00
C LEU A 19 -4.87 -5.04 9.00
N THR A 20 -5.88 -5.73 8.50
CA THR A 20 -6.63 -6.71 9.26
C THR A 20 -5.93 -8.06 9.14
N GLY A 21 -5.40 -8.59 10.25
CA GLY A 21 -4.82 -9.93 10.29
C GLY A 21 -3.36 -10.00 10.78
N THR A 22 -2.70 -11.10 10.44
CA THR A 22 -1.40 -11.51 11.02
C THR A 22 -0.20 -11.24 10.11
N LEU A 23 -0.38 -10.50 9.00
CA LEU A 23 0.70 -10.11 8.08
C LEU A 23 1.84 -9.43 8.85
N LYS A 24 3.06 -9.89 8.61
CA LYS A 24 4.29 -9.40 9.25
C LYS A 24 5.43 -9.39 8.24
N GLY A 25 6.34 -8.43 8.41
CA GLY A 25 7.56 -8.34 7.62
C GLY A 25 7.38 -7.57 6.32
N TRP A 26 8.29 -7.76 5.37
CA TRP A 26 8.20 -7.15 4.05
C TRP A 26 7.12 -7.84 3.23
N THR A 27 6.26 -7.05 2.61
CA THR A 27 5.08 -7.53 1.90
C THR A 27 4.98 -6.79 0.57
N VAL A 28 4.72 -7.54 -0.50
CA VAL A 28 4.37 -6.99 -1.80
C VAL A 28 2.92 -6.52 -1.76
N VAL A 29 2.70 -5.27 -2.15
CA VAL A 29 1.37 -4.69 -2.29
C VAL A 29 0.89 -4.94 -3.71
N THR A 30 -0.28 -5.55 -3.85
CA THR A 30 -0.87 -5.87 -5.16
C THR A 30 -2.27 -5.29 -5.32
N ILE A 31 -2.61 -4.88 -6.53
CA ILE A 31 -3.99 -4.63 -7.01
C ILE A 31 -4.32 -5.71 -8.02
N ASP A 32 -5.43 -6.42 -7.84
CA ASP A 32 -5.88 -7.50 -8.75
C ASP A 32 -4.79 -8.53 -9.06
N GLY A 33 -3.90 -8.78 -8.08
CA GLY A 33 -2.76 -9.70 -8.23
C GLY A 33 -1.50 -9.07 -8.85
N TYR A 34 -1.58 -7.86 -9.42
CA TYR A 34 -0.44 -7.16 -10.01
C TYR A 34 0.34 -6.35 -8.96
N PRO A 35 1.69 -6.44 -8.93
CA PRO A 35 2.52 -5.76 -7.94
C PRO A 35 2.60 -4.25 -8.19
N LEU A 36 2.42 -3.44 -7.13
CA LEU A 36 2.66 -1.99 -7.16
C LEU A 36 3.92 -1.57 -6.43
N GLY A 37 4.35 -2.35 -5.44
CA GLY A 37 5.52 -2.02 -4.65
C GLY A 37 5.54 -2.74 -3.31
N TRP A 38 6.33 -2.20 -2.39
CA TRP A 38 6.61 -2.79 -1.10
C TRP A 38 6.01 -2.01 0.07
N GLY A 39 5.72 -2.74 1.13
CA GLY A 39 5.44 -2.19 2.45
C GLY A 39 5.93 -3.13 3.55
N LYS A 40 6.11 -2.60 4.76
CA LYS A 40 6.46 -3.39 5.94
C LYS A 40 5.23 -3.52 6.84
N ALA A 41 4.71 -4.74 6.96
CA ALA A 41 3.61 -5.08 7.84
C ALA A 41 4.12 -5.26 9.29
N ALA A 42 3.59 -4.47 10.21
CA ALA A 42 3.88 -4.58 11.64
C ALA A 42 2.76 -3.92 12.46
N GLY A 43 2.30 -4.58 13.53
CA GLY A 43 1.36 -3.99 14.49
C GLY A 43 0.02 -3.58 13.89
N GLY A 44 -0.54 -4.39 12.97
CA GLY A 44 -1.82 -4.09 12.31
C GLY A 44 -1.74 -2.95 11.29
N GLN A 45 -0.54 -2.55 10.87
CA GLN A 45 -0.30 -1.47 9.92
C GLN A 45 0.66 -1.93 8.82
N LEU A 46 0.45 -1.45 7.61
CA LEU A 46 1.38 -1.56 6.49
C LEU A 46 2.10 -0.24 6.31
N LYS A 47 3.36 -0.17 6.76
CA LYS A 47 4.23 0.99 6.54
C LYS A 47 4.66 1.03 5.08
N ASN A 48 4.26 2.07 4.39
CA ASN A 48 4.45 2.23 2.97
C ASN A 48 5.91 2.54 2.62
N SER A 49 6.49 1.79 1.67
CA SER A 49 7.85 2.02 1.15
C SER A 49 7.84 2.47 -0.32
N TYR A 50 6.74 3.06 -0.78
CA TYR A 50 6.60 3.62 -2.11
C TYR A 50 7.48 4.87 -2.27
N PRO A 51 8.32 4.94 -3.34
CA PRO A 51 9.30 6.01 -3.52
C PRO A 51 8.67 7.40 -3.48
N LYS A 52 9.25 8.31 -2.68
CA LYS A 52 8.70 9.67 -2.46
C LYS A 52 8.49 10.47 -3.74
N GLY A 53 9.37 10.29 -4.74
CA GLY A 53 9.30 10.97 -6.04
C GLY A 53 8.22 10.43 -6.97
N LEU A 54 7.72 9.20 -6.73
CA LEU A 54 6.66 8.59 -7.54
C LEU A 54 5.27 8.74 -6.91
N ARG A 55 5.19 9.32 -5.70
CA ARG A 55 3.93 9.47 -4.97
C ARG A 55 2.96 10.36 -5.75
N ARG A 56 1.71 9.91 -5.88
CA ARG A 56 0.65 10.73 -6.46
C ARG A 56 0.37 11.92 -5.56
N ARG A 57 0.43 13.13 -6.14
CA ARG A 57 0.09 14.39 -5.47
C ARG A 57 -0.96 15.10 -6.33
N GLY A 58 -2.22 14.67 -6.25
CA GLY A 58 -3.34 15.48 -6.75
C GLY A 58 -3.84 15.21 -8.17
N LEU A 59 -3.97 13.93 -8.59
CA LEU A 59 -5.01 13.63 -9.59
C LEU A 59 -6.33 13.48 -8.83
N ARG A 60 -7.16 14.52 -8.86
CA ARG A 60 -8.59 14.42 -8.53
C ARG A 60 -9.31 13.70 -9.66
#